data_AF-A0A180F1E8-F1
#
_entry.id   AF-A0A180F1E8-F1
#
_cell.length_a   1.000
_cell.length_b   1.000
_cell.length_c   1.000
_cell.angle_alpha   90.00
_cell.angle_beta   90.00
_cell.angle_gamma   90.00
#
_symmetry.space_group_name_H-M   'P 1'
#
loop_
_entity.id
_entity.type
_entity.pdbx_description
1 polymer ?
#
loop_
_entity_poly.entity_id
_entity_poly.type
_entity_poly.pdbx_seq_one_letter_code
_entity_poly.pdbx_strand_id
1 'polypeptide(L)'
;MPSVLTNKLRIDFNPNHGMKSEAGRWLNAFIATLTNKHLTRCDIAFDIFNRPEVVGYRPWVFGSSKRPYYGRSGDLETLYVGQARSDKQIRQYNKLLEQKKKRSRLEKRLVSETSRLNAMKVDSPDVVLQQQALVAELEYAINDIKTDKYESWWRLELELHTRKISEWDSTVTEVLDAFYKPIWESATSPSLRAQLLVMGTPSMVDDYYASLNGKAREKLRKDMKKADKHTEIAEELKQVFADNKDKLQAQLHGYEAEFELIADDNKTPLEKEPYLSRVEHLMQIEKD
;
A
#
# COMPACT_ATOMS: atom_id res chain seq x y z
N MET A 1 -25.16 9.82 -11.95
CA MET A 1 -25.06 8.79 -13.01
C MET A 1 -23.58 8.51 -13.22
N PRO A 2 -23.08 7.27 -13.07
CA PRO A 2 -21.76 6.93 -13.57
C PRO A 2 -21.79 7.13 -15.09
N SER A 3 -20.94 8.00 -15.63
CA SER A 3 -20.79 8.13 -17.07
C SER A 3 -20.09 6.87 -17.58
N VAL A 4 -20.81 6.00 -18.28
CA VAL A 4 -20.16 4.91 -19.03
C VAL A 4 -19.34 5.58 -20.13
N LEU A 5 -18.02 5.56 -19.97
CA LEU A 5 -17.10 6.09 -20.97
C LEU A 5 -16.91 5.01 -22.03
N THR A 6 -17.36 5.28 -23.25
CA THR A 6 -17.08 4.42 -24.40
C THR A 6 -15.58 4.43 -24.70
N ASN A 7 -15.02 3.27 -25.07
CA ASN A 7 -13.60 3.09 -25.41
C ASN A 7 -12.59 3.43 -24.29
N LYS A 8 -12.98 3.31 -23.03
CA LYS A 8 -12.04 3.42 -21.89
C LYS A 8 -12.15 2.20 -21.00
N LEU A 9 -11.00 1.61 -20.67
CA LEU A 9 -10.87 0.50 -19.74
C LEU A 9 -10.02 0.96 -18.54
N ARG A 10 -10.45 0.59 -17.33
CA ARG A 10 -9.65 0.72 -16.11
C ARG A 10 -9.37 -0.67 -15.56
N ILE A 11 -8.10 -0.95 -15.30
CA ILE A 11 -7.64 -2.21 -14.71
C ILE A 11 -6.98 -1.87 -13.38
N ASP A 12 -7.53 -2.38 -12.27
CA ASP A 12 -6.95 -2.26 -10.94
C ASP A 12 -6.42 -3.63 -10.51
N PHE A 13 -5.15 -3.71 -10.13
CA PHE A 13 -4.52 -4.93 -9.63
C PHE A 13 -3.39 -4.60 -8.64
N ASN A 14 -2.98 -5.59 -7.84
CA ASN A 14 -1.82 -5.48 -6.97
C ASN A 14 -0.68 -6.34 -7.53
N PRO A 15 0.44 -5.74 -7.99
CA PRO A 15 1.51 -6.48 -8.65
C PRO A 15 2.22 -7.49 -7.72
N ASN A 16 2.10 -7.32 -6.40
CA ASN A 16 2.71 -8.22 -5.42
C ASN A 16 1.91 -9.52 -5.17
N HIS A 17 0.70 -9.63 -5.69
CA HIS A 17 -0.15 -10.80 -5.47
C HIS A 17 -0.61 -11.42 -6.78
N GLY A 18 -0.38 -12.72 -6.94
CA GLY A 18 -1.00 -13.53 -8.00
C GLY A 18 -0.44 -13.31 -9.42
N MET A 19 0.51 -12.40 -9.64
CA MET A 19 1.04 -12.12 -11.00
C MET A 19 1.82 -13.29 -11.62
N LYS A 20 2.28 -14.25 -10.82
CA LYS A 20 2.92 -15.49 -11.29
C LYS A 20 1.94 -16.63 -11.57
N SER A 21 0.66 -16.47 -11.19
CA SER A 21 -0.37 -17.47 -11.48
C SER A 21 -0.72 -17.45 -12.97
N GLU A 22 -1.45 -18.46 -13.45
CA GLU A 22 -1.98 -18.46 -14.83
C GLU A 22 -2.80 -17.20 -15.13
N ALA A 23 -3.70 -16.81 -14.22
CA ALA A 23 -4.50 -15.60 -14.33
C ALA A 23 -3.65 -14.32 -14.32
N GLY A 24 -2.58 -14.28 -13.50
CA GLY A 24 -1.65 -13.15 -13.47
C GLY A 24 -0.83 -13.01 -14.75
N ARG A 25 -0.36 -14.12 -15.31
CA ARG A 25 0.33 -14.16 -16.60
C ARG A 25 -0.60 -13.76 -17.74
N TRP A 26 -1.85 -14.23 -17.73
CA TRP A 26 -2.89 -13.79 -18.65
C TRP A 26 -3.14 -12.28 -18.54
N LEU A 27 -3.25 -11.73 -17.33
CA LEU A 27 -3.45 -10.30 -17.12
C LEU A 27 -2.28 -9.47 -17.67
N ASN A 28 -1.04 -9.89 -17.44
CA ASN A 28 0.14 -9.24 -18.02
C ASN A 28 0.10 -9.26 -19.55
N ALA A 29 -0.20 -10.42 -20.15
CA ALA A 29 -0.33 -10.55 -21.59
C ALA A 29 -1.45 -9.65 -22.14
N PHE A 30 -2.59 -9.60 -21.47
CA PHE A 30 -3.72 -8.74 -21.84
C PHE A 30 -3.35 -7.25 -21.77
N ILE A 31 -2.73 -6.79 -20.68
CA ILE A 31 -2.25 -5.40 -20.54
C ILE A 31 -1.30 -5.02 -21.68
N ALA A 32 -0.40 -5.92 -22.06
CA ALA A 32 0.56 -5.69 -23.14
C ALA A 32 -0.11 -5.47 -24.51
N THR A 33 -1.32 -6.01 -24.73
CA THR A 33 -2.09 -5.79 -25.97
C THR A 33 -2.80 -4.44 -26.04
N LEU A 34 -2.84 -3.67 -24.95
CA LEU A 34 -3.54 -2.39 -24.88
C LEU A 34 -2.68 -1.25 -25.44
N THR A 35 -3.30 -0.40 -26.25
CA THR A 35 -2.70 0.84 -26.78
C THR A 35 -3.09 2.05 -25.94
N ASN A 36 -2.31 3.14 -25.99
CA ASN A 36 -2.59 4.39 -25.27
C ASN A 36 -2.75 4.22 -23.75
N LYS A 37 -1.98 3.31 -23.15
CA LYS A 37 -2.02 3.06 -21.71
C LYS A 37 -1.22 4.09 -20.93
N HIS A 38 -1.69 4.38 -19.72
CA HIS A 38 -1.04 5.25 -18.77
C HIS A 38 -1.42 4.83 -17.36
N LEU A 39 -0.50 4.97 -16.42
CA LEU A 39 -0.80 4.72 -15.02
C LEU A 39 -1.67 5.85 -14.48
N THR A 40 -2.83 5.49 -13.91
CA THR A 40 -3.73 6.47 -13.26
C THR A 40 -3.51 6.52 -11.75
N ARG A 41 -3.00 5.43 -11.17
CA ARG A 41 -2.68 5.29 -9.75
C ARG A 41 -1.48 4.36 -9.55
N CYS A 42 -0.60 4.71 -8.62
CA CYS A 42 0.48 3.86 -8.14
C CYS A 42 0.58 4.01 -6.62
N ASP A 43 0.62 2.90 -5.89
CA ASP A 43 0.77 2.91 -4.43
C ASP A 43 2.15 2.34 -4.08
N ILE A 44 3.01 3.15 -3.46
CA ILE A 44 4.28 2.70 -2.89
C ILE A 44 4.07 2.38 -1.41
N ALA A 45 4.39 1.16 -1.00
CA ALA A 45 4.15 0.68 0.35
C ALA A 45 5.43 0.25 1.05
N PHE A 46 5.64 0.77 2.27
CA PHE A 46 6.71 0.38 3.17
C PHE A 46 6.13 -0.38 4.35
N ASP A 47 6.53 -1.64 4.50
CA ASP A 47 6.18 -2.45 5.67
C ASP A 47 7.26 -2.34 6.75
N ILE A 48 6.84 -1.95 7.95
CA ILE A 48 7.68 -1.72 9.11
C ILE A 48 7.31 -2.77 10.16
N PHE A 49 8.15 -3.80 10.26
CA PHE A 49 7.93 -4.96 11.13
C PHE A 49 8.70 -4.82 12.44
N ASN A 50 8.08 -5.23 13.56
CA ASN A 50 8.72 -5.35 14.87
C ASN A 50 9.39 -4.04 15.37
N ARG A 51 8.81 -2.89 15.02
CA ARG A 51 9.21 -1.55 15.46
C ARG A 51 7.98 -0.81 16.02
N PRO A 52 7.47 -1.18 17.21
CA PRO A 52 6.23 -0.61 17.75
C PRO A 52 6.30 0.91 17.94
N GLU A 53 7.49 1.48 18.14
CA GLU A 53 7.72 2.91 18.30
C GLU A 53 7.37 3.75 17.06
N VAL A 54 7.23 3.13 15.89
CA VAL A 54 6.81 3.81 14.65
C VAL A 54 5.46 4.50 14.78
N VAL A 55 4.60 4.08 15.72
CA VAL A 55 3.33 4.75 15.99
C VAL A 55 3.52 6.23 16.38
N GLY A 56 4.66 6.57 17.00
CA GLY A 56 5.05 7.94 17.34
C GLY A 56 5.63 8.75 16.18
N TYR A 57 5.99 8.09 15.07
CA TYR A 57 6.42 8.75 13.84
C TYR A 57 5.18 9.22 13.07
N ARG A 58 5.30 10.38 12.41
CA ARG A 58 4.25 10.94 11.55
C ARG A 58 4.88 11.55 10.30
N PRO A 59 4.21 11.50 9.14
CA PRO A 59 4.60 12.29 7.98
C PRO A 59 4.16 13.75 8.21
N TRP A 60 5.10 14.60 8.64
CA TRP A 60 4.87 16.00 8.98
C TRP A 60 4.76 16.90 7.75
N VAL A 61 3.80 16.58 6.87
CA VAL A 61 3.42 17.43 5.74
C VAL A 61 2.51 18.54 6.26
N PHE A 62 3.10 19.69 6.54
CA PHE A 62 2.37 20.84 7.06
C PHE A 62 1.50 21.48 5.99
N GLY A 63 0.26 21.85 6.36
CA GLY A 63 -0.74 22.38 5.42
C GLY A 63 -1.65 21.29 4.84
N SER A 64 -1.23 20.03 4.87
CA SER A 64 -2.09 18.90 4.50
C SER A 64 -3.08 18.55 5.61
N SER A 65 -4.31 18.19 5.21
CA SER A 65 -5.33 17.63 6.09
C SER A 65 -4.84 16.33 6.72
N LYS A 66 -5.13 16.13 8.01
CA LYS A 66 -4.84 14.90 8.76
C LYS A 66 -6.16 14.32 9.26
N ARG A 67 -6.36 13.02 9.07
CA ARG A 67 -7.57 12.29 9.48
C ARG A 67 -7.15 11.02 10.21
N PRO A 68 -6.98 11.06 11.53
CA PRO A 68 -6.72 9.88 12.33
C PRO A 68 -8.00 9.06 12.56
N TYR A 69 -7.83 7.75 12.71
CA TYR A 69 -8.83 6.79 13.13
C TYR A 69 -8.28 6.03 14.33
N TYR A 70 -8.99 6.13 15.44
CA TYR A 70 -8.62 5.51 16.70
C TYR A 70 -9.49 4.29 16.99
N GLY A 71 -8.90 3.28 17.60
CA GLY A 71 -9.61 2.13 18.14
C GLY A 71 -10.37 2.49 19.40
N ARG A 72 -11.14 1.54 19.94
CA ARG A 72 -11.93 1.75 21.17
C ARG A 72 -11.07 2.05 22.40
N SER A 73 -9.82 1.57 22.41
CA SER A 73 -8.83 1.85 23.46
C SER A 73 -8.21 3.25 23.37
N GLY A 74 -8.48 4.00 22.30
CA GLY A 74 -7.81 5.27 22.01
C GLY A 74 -6.49 5.12 21.22
N ASP A 75 -6.10 3.89 20.89
CA ASP A 75 -4.90 3.64 20.07
C ASP A 75 -5.11 4.06 18.62
N LEU A 76 -4.11 4.69 18.02
CA LEU A 76 -4.14 5.00 16.59
C LEU A 76 -4.17 3.69 15.79
N GLU A 77 -5.17 3.52 14.91
CA GLU A 77 -5.21 2.39 13.97
C GLU A 77 -4.80 2.82 12.56
N THR A 78 -5.19 4.02 12.14
CA THR A 78 -4.92 4.53 10.78
C THR A 78 -4.85 6.04 10.78
N LEU A 79 -3.90 6.60 10.05
CA LEU A 79 -3.79 8.02 9.76
C LEU A 79 -3.76 8.24 8.25
N TYR A 80 -4.65 9.11 7.77
CA TYR A 80 -4.59 9.64 6.41
C TYR A 80 -4.03 11.07 6.44
N VAL A 81 -3.07 11.36 5.55
CA VAL A 81 -2.53 12.71 5.33
C VAL A 81 -2.73 13.09 3.87
N GLY A 82 -3.39 14.22 3.64
CA GLY A 82 -3.87 14.62 2.31
C GLY A 82 -5.27 14.07 1.98
N GLN A 83 -5.85 14.54 0.87
CA GLN A 83 -7.18 14.13 0.42
C GLN A 83 -7.09 12.93 -0.52
N ALA A 84 -8.08 12.05 -0.53
CA ALA A 84 -8.07 10.86 -1.39
C ALA A 84 -8.19 11.19 -2.90
N ARG A 85 -8.50 12.45 -3.24
CA ARG A 85 -8.61 12.93 -4.63
C ARG A 85 -7.46 13.85 -5.04
N SER A 86 -6.52 14.15 -4.14
CA SER A 86 -5.32 14.91 -4.52
C SER A 86 -4.33 14.00 -5.22
N ASP A 87 -3.37 14.56 -5.96
CA ASP A 87 -2.35 13.79 -6.68
C ASP A 87 -1.49 12.90 -5.77
N LYS A 88 -1.51 13.13 -4.46
CA LYS A 88 -0.85 12.32 -3.43
C LYS A 88 -1.73 12.19 -2.18
N GLN A 89 -1.82 10.99 -1.63
CA GLN A 89 -2.29 10.72 -0.27
C GLN A 89 -1.32 9.80 0.45
N ILE A 90 -1.07 10.06 1.74
CA ILE A 90 -0.23 9.21 2.59
C ILE A 90 -1.12 8.50 3.60
N ARG A 91 -0.89 7.20 3.79
CA ARG A 91 -1.55 6.38 4.81
C ARG A 91 -0.51 5.77 5.72
N GLN A 92 -0.68 5.91 7.02
CA GLN A 92 0.09 5.19 8.03
C GLN A 92 -0.88 4.37 8.86
N TYR A 93 -0.77 3.04 8.85
CA TYR A 93 -1.76 2.21 9.53
C TYR A 93 -1.18 0.92 10.10
N ASN A 94 -1.86 0.40 11.11
CA ASN A 94 -1.54 -0.87 11.75
C ASN A 94 -1.96 -2.02 10.82
N LYS A 95 -1.02 -2.48 10.00
CA LYS A 95 -1.22 -3.57 9.03
C LYS A 95 -1.43 -4.90 9.73
N LEU A 96 -0.83 -5.13 10.91
CA LEU A 96 -1.09 -6.33 11.72
C LEU A 96 -2.57 -6.44 12.09
N LEU A 97 -3.14 -5.33 12.60
CA LEU A 97 -4.53 -5.27 12.99
C LEU A 97 -5.47 -5.42 11.77
N GLU A 98 -5.13 -4.79 10.65
CA GLU A 98 -5.88 -4.96 9.39
C GLU A 98 -5.90 -6.43 8.95
N GLN A 99 -4.77 -7.12 8.96
CA GLN A 99 -4.67 -8.53 8.58
C GLN A 99 -5.40 -9.45 9.56
N LYS A 100 -5.35 -9.18 10.87
CA LYS A 100 -6.15 -9.91 11.88
C LYS A 100 -7.65 -9.73 11.64
N LYS A 101 -8.10 -8.49 11.34
CA LYS A 101 -9.49 -8.20 10.98
C LYS A 101 -9.90 -8.92 9.68
N LYS A 102 -9.01 -8.96 8.67
CA LYS A 102 -9.23 -9.70 7.42
C LYS A 102 -9.39 -11.20 7.67
N ARG A 103 -8.46 -11.82 8.41
CA ARG A 103 -8.51 -13.23 8.80
C ARG A 103 -9.83 -13.58 9.49
N SER A 104 -10.24 -12.81 10.51
CA SER A 104 -11.50 -13.04 11.22
C SER A 104 -12.74 -12.97 10.31
N ARG A 105 -12.75 -12.08 9.30
CA ARG A 105 -13.84 -12.03 8.32
C ARG A 105 -13.87 -13.27 7.43
N LEU A 106 -12.70 -13.75 6.99
CA LEU A 106 -12.59 -14.96 6.19
C LEU A 106 -13.00 -16.20 6.99
N GLU A 107 -12.58 -16.31 8.25
CA GLU A 107 -12.98 -17.43 9.14
C GLU A 107 -14.50 -17.49 9.32
N LYS A 108 -15.17 -16.35 9.53
CA LYS A 108 -16.63 -16.30 9.60
C LYS A 108 -17.29 -16.74 8.29
N ARG A 109 -16.72 -16.34 7.15
CA ARG A 109 -17.19 -16.76 5.83
C ARG A 109 -16.99 -18.27 5.64
N LEU A 110 -15.82 -18.80 6.01
CA LEU A 110 -15.52 -20.23 5.92
C LEU A 110 -16.53 -21.07 6.71
N VAL A 111 -16.86 -20.67 7.95
CA VAL A 111 -17.88 -21.37 8.76
C VAL A 111 -19.26 -21.38 8.07
N SER A 112 -19.66 -20.24 7.50
CA SER A 112 -20.91 -20.12 6.73
C SER A 112 -20.90 -21.01 5.48
N GLU A 113 -19.85 -20.96 4.67
CA GLU A 113 -19.75 -21.72 3.42
C GLU A 113 -19.62 -23.23 3.67
N THR A 114 -18.95 -23.64 4.75
CA THR A 114 -18.86 -25.05 5.16
C THR A 114 -20.23 -25.57 5.61
N SER A 115 -20.99 -24.75 6.35
CA SER A 115 -22.35 -25.12 6.75
C SER A 115 -23.28 -25.27 5.54
N ARG A 116 -23.13 -24.41 4.52
CA ARG A 116 -23.87 -24.54 3.25
C ARG A 116 -23.49 -25.81 2.51
N LEU A 117 -22.20 -26.10 2.39
CA LEU A 117 -21.71 -27.32 1.74
C LEU A 117 -22.30 -28.57 2.39
N ASN A 118 -22.32 -28.63 3.72
CA ASN A 118 -22.87 -29.75 4.48
C ASN A 118 -24.39 -29.90 4.33
N ALA A 119 -25.11 -28.83 4.02
CA ALA A 119 -26.56 -28.84 3.81
C ALA A 119 -26.96 -29.17 2.36
N MET A 120 -26.01 -29.18 1.42
CA MET A 120 -26.26 -29.52 0.02
C MET A 120 -26.58 -31.02 -0.12
N LYS A 121 -27.66 -31.33 -0.84
CA LYS A 121 -27.97 -32.69 -1.28
C LYS A 121 -27.13 -33.03 -2.53
N VAL A 122 -26.72 -34.28 -2.65
CA VAL A 122 -25.74 -34.79 -3.63
C VAL A 122 -26.24 -34.71 -5.09
N ASP A 123 -27.51 -34.37 -5.30
CA ASP A 123 -28.20 -34.41 -6.60
C ASP A 123 -27.65 -33.42 -7.66
N SER A 124 -26.62 -32.63 -7.35
CA SER A 124 -25.92 -31.75 -8.30
C SER A 124 -24.41 -31.71 -8.03
N PRO A 125 -23.64 -32.70 -8.53
CA PRO A 125 -22.21 -32.84 -8.26
C PRO A 125 -21.37 -31.60 -8.60
N ASP A 126 -21.68 -30.90 -9.69
CA ASP A 126 -20.93 -29.71 -10.11
C ASP A 126 -21.06 -28.56 -9.10
N VAL A 127 -22.25 -28.39 -8.52
CA VAL A 127 -22.50 -27.36 -7.50
C VAL A 127 -21.74 -27.69 -6.22
N VAL A 128 -21.73 -28.97 -5.85
CA VAL A 128 -20.94 -29.46 -4.70
C VAL A 128 -19.45 -29.21 -4.93
N LEU A 129 -18.94 -29.51 -6.13
CA LEU A 129 -17.52 -29.30 -6.47
C LEU A 129 -17.12 -27.82 -6.44
N GLN A 130 -17.96 -26.94 -6.99
CA GLN A 130 -17.73 -25.49 -6.94
C GLN A 130 -17.72 -24.98 -5.49
N GLN A 131 -18.63 -25.46 -4.65
CA GLN A 131 -18.68 -25.08 -3.24
C GLN A 131 -17.49 -25.63 -2.45
N GLN A 132 -17.03 -26.85 -2.74
CA GLN A 132 -15.80 -27.43 -2.17
C GLN A 132 -14.57 -26.61 -2.55
N ALA A 133 -14.46 -26.22 -3.82
CA ALA A 133 -13.37 -25.36 -4.28
C ALA A 133 -13.35 -24.03 -3.52
N LEU A 134 -14.51 -23.39 -3.35
CA LEU A 134 -14.63 -22.14 -2.58
C LEU A 134 -14.18 -22.32 -1.12
N VAL A 135 -14.57 -23.41 -0.46
CA VAL A 135 -14.15 -23.71 0.92
C VAL A 135 -12.63 -23.88 0.99
N ALA A 136 -12.03 -24.66 0.08
CA ALA A 136 -10.59 -24.86 0.02
C ALA A 136 -9.82 -23.55 -0.26
N GLU A 137 -10.33 -22.69 -1.14
CA GLU A 137 -9.76 -21.36 -1.40
C GLU A 137 -9.79 -20.47 -0.15
N LEU A 138 -10.88 -20.50 0.61
CA LEU A 138 -10.99 -19.75 1.87
C LEU A 138 -10.02 -20.26 2.92
N GLU A 139 -9.88 -21.58 3.09
CA GLU A 139 -8.90 -22.19 4.00
C GLU A 139 -7.46 -21.79 3.63
N TYR A 140 -7.12 -21.87 2.34
CA TYR A 140 -5.83 -21.44 1.84
C TYR A 140 -5.57 -19.95 2.14
N ALA A 141 -6.54 -19.09 1.83
CA ALA A 141 -6.43 -17.65 2.06
C ALA A 141 -6.29 -17.28 3.55
N ILE A 142 -6.93 -18.04 4.45
CA ILE A 142 -6.78 -17.86 5.91
C ILE A 142 -5.36 -18.26 6.34
N ASN A 143 -4.87 -19.40 5.86
CA ASN A 143 -3.55 -19.93 6.22
C ASN A 143 -2.38 -19.07 5.68
N ASP A 144 -2.59 -18.35 4.58
CA ASP A 144 -1.59 -17.41 4.04
C ASP A 144 -1.42 -16.15 4.92
N ILE A 145 -2.41 -15.82 5.77
CA ILE A 145 -2.34 -14.66 6.68
C ILE A 145 -1.48 -15.00 7.91
N LYS A 146 -0.17 -14.81 7.77
CA LYS A 146 0.83 -15.08 8.81
C LYS A 146 1.02 -13.89 9.77
N THR A 147 0.08 -13.69 10.68
CA THR A 147 0.13 -12.59 11.68
C THR A 147 0.99 -12.88 12.89
N ASP A 148 1.21 -14.16 13.22
CA ASP A 148 1.72 -14.54 14.55
C ASP A 148 3.24 -14.40 14.67
N LYS A 149 3.92 -14.13 13.54
CA LYS A 149 5.37 -13.89 13.47
C LYS A 149 5.80 -12.45 13.79
N TYR A 150 4.85 -11.55 14.01
CA TYR A 150 5.14 -10.11 14.18
C TYR A 150 4.56 -9.58 15.49
N GLU A 151 5.39 -8.93 16.28
CA GLU A 151 4.96 -8.19 17.47
C GLU A 151 4.25 -6.90 17.07
N SER A 152 4.74 -6.26 16.02
CA SER A 152 4.11 -5.10 15.38
C SER A 152 4.30 -5.15 13.87
N TRP A 153 3.34 -4.62 13.14
CA TRP A 153 3.45 -4.43 11.69
C TRP A 153 2.64 -3.20 11.29
N TRP A 154 3.36 -2.14 10.95
CA TRP A 154 2.80 -0.91 10.42
C TRP A 154 3.14 -0.78 8.94
N ARG A 155 2.27 -0.11 8.19
CA ARG A 155 2.54 0.25 6.81
C ARG A 155 2.47 1.75 6.62
N LEU A 156 3.49 2.31 5.98
CA LEU A 156 3.47 3.64 5.39
C LEU A 156 3.24 3.49 3.89
N GLU A 157 2.13 4.01 3.38
CA GLU A 157 1.70 3.85 2.00
C GLU A 157 1.48 5.21 1.35
N LEU A 158 2.07 5.39 0.17
CA LEU A 158 1.99 6.61 -0.61
C LEU A 158 1.20 6.29 -1.87
N GLU A 159 -0.05 6.74 -1.87
CA GLU A 159 -0.96 6.64 -3.01
C GLU A 159 -0.73 7.86 -3.91
N LEU A 160 -0.24 7.61 -5.12
CA LEU A 160 0.12 8.60 -6.13
C LEU A 160 -0.86 8.50 -7.30
N HIS A 161 -1.28 9.65 -7.82
CA HIS A 161 -2.18 9.73 -8.97
C HIS A 161 -1.60 10.59 -10.07
N THR A 162 -1.91 10.20 -11.32
CA THR A 162 -1.64 10.99 -12.52
C THR A 162 -0.23 11.59 -12.56
N ARG A 163 -0.09 12.91 -12.48
CA ARG A 163 1.19 13.65 -12.55
C ARG A 163 2.19 13.21 -11.48
N LYS A 164 1.74 12.85 -10.28
CA LYS A 164 2.67 12.47 -9.21
C LYS A 164 3.31 11.10 -9.41
N ILE A 165 2.84 10.32 -10.37
CA ILE A 165 3.46 9.05 -10.75
C ILE A 165 4.77 9.31 -11.52
N SER A 166 4.84 10.29 -12.41
CA SER A 166 6.10 10.64 -13.09
C SER A 166 7.13 11.25 -12.12
N GLU A 167 6.68 11.78 -10.99
CA GLU A 167 7.52 12.37 -9.94
C GLU A 167 7.67 11.44 -8.71
N TRP A 168 7.35 10.15 -8.85
CA TRP A 168 7.21 9.22 -7.72
C TRP A 168 8.45 9.18 -6.82
N ASP A 169 9.64 9.14 -7.41
CA ASP A 169 10.93 9.08 -6.71
C ASP A 169 11.16 10.29 -5.78
N SER A 170 11.10 11.49 -6.35
CA SER A 170 11.21 12.73 -5.57
C SER A 170 10.11 12.83 -4.51
N THR A 171 8.91 12.37 -4.85
CA THR A 171 7.74 12.40 -3.96
C THR A 171 7.89 11.47 -2.77
N VAL A 172 8.43 10.27 -2.98
CA VAL A 172 8.74 9.31 -1.91
C VAL A 172 9.81 9.89 -1.00
N THR A 173 10.89 10.43 -1.57
CA THR A 173 11.99 11.04 -0.81
C THR A 173 11.49 12.19 0.08
N GLU A 174 10.69 13.12 -0.46
CA GLU A 174 10.10 14.22 0.32
C GLU A 174 9.25 13.72 1.51
N VAL A 175 8.49 12.63 1.32
CA VAL A 175 7.65 12.07 2.37
C VAL A 175 8.50 11.41 3.45
N LEU A 176 9.55 10.68 3.07
CA LEU A 176 10.46 10.05 4.02
C LEU A 176 11.28 11.11 4.79
N ASP A 177 11.70 12.21 4.16
CA ASP A 177 12.33 13.35 4.83
C ASP A 177 11.42 14.02 5.88
N ALA A 178 10.11 14.02 5.61
CA ALA A 178 9.11 14.55 6.52
C ALA A 178 8.61 13.51 7.55
N PHE A 179 9.05 12.26 7.46
CA PHE A 179 8.60 11.17 8.34
C PHE A 179 9.52 11.07 9.57
N TYR A 180 9.08 11.61 10.70
CA TYR A 180 9.89 11.59 11.92
C TYR A 180 9.04 11.65 13.18
N LYS A 181 9.67 11.34 14.32
CA LYS A 181 9.12 11.60 15.66
C LYS A 181 9.91 12.76 16.30
N PRO A 182 9.23 13.84 16.77
CA PRO A 182 9.93 14.92 17.47
C PRO A 182 10.59 14.45 18.77
N ILE A 183 11.79 14.94 19.06
CA ILE A 183 12.48 14.71 20.34
C ILE A 183 12.13 15.86 21.28
N TRP A 184 11.41 15.55 22.35
CA TRP A 184 10.95 16.59 23.27
C TRP A 184 12.02 16.94 24.31
N GLU A 185 12.84 15.96 24.67
CA GLU A 185 13.89 16.04 25.68
C GLU A 185 14.94 17.11 25.37
N SER A 186 15.23 17.33 24.08
CA SER A 186 16.26 18.27 23.65
C SER A 186 15.79 19.72 23.63
N ALA A 187 14.49 19.98 23.76
CA ALA A 187 13.98 21.34 23.85
C ALA A 187 14.38 21.98 25.18
N THR A 188 14.99 23.16 25.09
CA THR A 188 15.45 23.97 26.24
C THR A 188 14.30 24.69 26.95
N SER A 189 13.28 25.12 26.20
CA SER A 189 12.10 25.79 26.77
C SER A 189 11.10 24.77 27.32
N PRO A 190 10.63 24.90 28.58
CA PRO A 190 9.60 24.02 29.14
C PRO A 190 8.30 23.98 28.32
N SER A 191 7.92 25.10 27.72
CA SER A 191 6.73 25.17 26.87
C SER A 191 6.93 24.35 25.59
N LEU A 192 8.02 24.58 24.85
CA LEU A 192 8.31 23.81 23.63
C LEU A 192 8.46 22.31 23.94
N ARG A 193 9.12 21.98 25.05
CA ARG A 193 9.27 20.61 25.55
C ARG A 193 7.91 19.93 25.69
N ALA A 194 6.95 20.55 26.39
CA ALA A 194 5.60 20.02 26.51
C ALA A 194 4.88 19.89 25.16
N GLN A 195 5.05 20.86 24.27
CA GLN A 195 4.47 20.81 22.92
C GLN A 195 5.01 19.62 22.12
N LEU A 196 6.33 19.44 22.07
CA LEU A 196 6.95 18.33 21.34
C LEU A 196 6.55 16.97 21.92
N LEU A 197 6.42 16.86 23.25
CA LEU A 197 5.94 15.63 23.90
C LEU A 197 4.54 15.26 23.41
N VAL A 198 3.61 16.23 23.41
CA VAL A 198 2.25 16.02 22.90
C VAL A 198 2.25 15.71 21.40
N MET A 199 3.08 16.41 20.61
CA MET A 199 3.20 16.16 19.18
C MET A 199 3.78 14.79 18.84
N GLY A 200 4.60 14.22 19.72
CA GLY A 200 5.10 12.84 19.63
C GLY A 200 4.18 11.78 20.25
N THR A 201 3.03 12.18 20.83
CA THR A 201 2.09 11.28 21.50
C THR A 201 0.89 10.97 20.59
N PRO A 202 0.75 9.75 20.04
CA PRO A 202 -0.20 9.45 18.97
C PRO A 202 -1.67 9.69 19.32
N SER A 203 -2.06 9.48 20.58
CA SER A 203 -3.43 9.65 21.07
C SER A 203 -3.81 11.11 21.37
N MET A 204 -2.85 12.04 21.37
CA MET A 204 -3.07 13.43 21.76
C MET A 204 -2.78 14.45 20.65
N VAL A 205 -1.87 14.10 19.73
CA VAL A 205 -1.31 15.01 18.72
C VAL A 205 -2.37 15.74 17.90
N ASP A 206 -3.39 15.02 17.41
CA ASP A 206 -4.36 15.58 16.48
C ASP A 206 -5.34 16.55 17.19
N ASP A 207 -5.83 16.19 18.37
CA ASP A 207 -6.70 17.04 19.19
C ASP A 207 -5.97 18.29 19.68
N TYR A 208 -4.72 18.11 20.14
CA TYR A 208 -3.87 19.21 20.54
C TYR A 208 -3.65 20.18 19.38
N TYR A 209 -3.24 19.69 18.22
CA TYR A 209 -2.99 20.55 17.06
C TYR A 209 -4.26 21.25 16.55
N ALA A 210 -5.42 20.58 16.64
CA ALA A 210 -6.72 21.16 16.34
C ALA A 210 -7.10 22.29 17.31
N SER A 211 -6.72 22.20 18.58
CA SER A 211 -7.00 23.25 19.59
C SER A 211 -6.23 24.57 19.36
N LEU A 212 -5.11 24.53 18.64
CA LEU A 212 -4.26 25.70 18.41
C LEU A 212 -4.85 26.67 17.38
N ASN A 213 -4.70 27.97 17.65
CA ASN A 213 -4.99 29.01 16.66
C ASN A 213 -3.92 29.07 15.54
N GLY A 214 -4.20 29.83 14.47
CA GLY A 214 -3.32 29.92 13.30
C GLY A 214 -1.88 30.35 13.62
N LYS A 215 -1.69 31.38 14.46
CA LYS A 215 -0.37 31.90 14.85
C LYS A 215 0.41 30.86 15.68
N ALA A 216 -0.26 30.19 16.61
CA ALA A 216 0.34 29.14 17.43
C ALA A 216 0.77 27.94 16.58
N ARG A 217 -0.06 27.51 15.62
CA ARG A 217 0.31 26.46 14.66
C ARG A 217 1.52 26.87 13.82
N GLU A 218 1.56 28.10 13.32
CA GLU A 218 2.71 28.58 12.53
C GLU A 218 4.00 28.58 13.35
N LYS A 219 3.96 29.09 14.58
CA LYS A 219 5.11 29.06 15.50
C LYS A 219 5.56 27.62 15.77
N LEU A 220 4.63 26.73 16.14
CA LEU A 220 4.94 25.33 16.42
C LEU A 220 5.58 24.62 15.21
N ARG A 221 5.09 24.89 13.99
CA ARG A 221 5.72 24.36 12.76
C ARG A 221 7.17 24.81 12.62
N LYS A 222 7.46 26.09 12.87
CA LYS A 222 8.83 26.64 12.80
C LYS A 222 9.72 26.02 13.87
N ASP A 223 9.20 25.85 15.09
CA ASP A 223 9.92 25.26 16.20
C ASP A 223 10.22 23.77 15.94
N MET A 224 9.23 22.97 15.49
CA MET A 224 9.40 21.56 15.12
C MET A 224 10.40 21.34 13.98
N LYS A 225 10.48 22.26 13.01
CA LYS A 225 11.48 22.16 11.92
C LYS A 225 12.91 22.23 12.45
N LYS A 226 13.14 23.01 13.51
CA LYS A 226 14.44 23.23 14.16
C LYS A 226 14.75 22.25 15.29
N ALA A 227 13.72 21.66 15.88
CA ALA A 227 13.88 20.68 16.95
C ALA A 227 14.58 19.42 16.44
N ASP A 228 15.22 18.71 17.36
CA ASP A 228 15.79 17.40 17.06
C ASP A 228 14.68 16.37 16.82
N LYS A 229 15.04 15.35 16.05
CA LYS A 229 14.10 14.39 15.47
C LYS A 229 14.70 12.99 15.56
N HIS A 230 13.86 12.03 15.92
CA HIS A 230 14.12 10.62 15.63
C HIS A 230 13.78 10.37 14.16
N THR A 231 14.80 10.00 13.39
CA THR A 231 14.71 9.75 11.94
C THR A 231 15.20 8.34 11.58
N GLU A 232 15.55 7.51 12.56
CA GLU A 232 16.22 6.22 12.35
C GLU A 232 15.39 5.31 11.44
N ILE A 233 14.08 5.20 11.69
CA ILE A 233 13.17 4.44 10.82
C ILE A 233 13.10 5.06 9.42
N ALA A 234 13.10 6.39 9.29
CA ALA A 234 13.02 7.04 7.99
C ALA A 234 14.28 6.81 7.16
N GLU A 235 15.46 6.84 7.78
CA GLU A 235 16.73 6.54 7.11
C GLU A 235 16.79 5.06 6.67
N GLU A 236 16.33 4.12 7.50
CA GLU A 236 16.18 2.71 7.09
C GLU A 236 15.25 2.55 5.87
N LEU A 237 14.11 3.25 5.86
CA LEU A 237 13.17 3.22 4.74
C LEU A 237 13.74 3.85 3.47
N LYS A 238 14.52 4.93 3.60
CA LYS A 238 15.23 5.56 2.46
C LYS A 238 16.26 4.61 1.86
N GLN A 239 16.99 3.87 2.69
CA GLN A 239 17.95 2.88 2.22
C GLN A 239 17.23 1.77 1.44
N VAL A 240 16.18 1.18 2.03
CA VAL A 240 15.37 0.15 1.35
C VAL A 240 14.79 0.68 0.04
N PHE A 241 14.34 1.94 0.02
CA PHE A 241 13.85 2.58 -1.19
C PHE A 241 14.93 2.69 -2.27
N ALA A 242 16.12 3.20 -1.92
CA ALA A 242 17.26 3.32 -2.82
C ALA A 242 17.66 1.95 -3.40
N ASP A 243 17.76 0.93 -2.55
CA ASP A 243 18.15 -0.43 -2.93
C ASP A 243 17.18 -1.09 -3.92
N ASN A 244 15.90 -0.66 -3.92
CA ASN A 244 14.84 -1.24 -4.76
C ASN A 244 14.39 -0.32 -5.89
N LYS A 245 14.96 0.88 -5.99
CA LYS A 245 14.48 1.94 -6.89
C LYS A 245 14.50 1.53 -8.35
N ASP A 246 15.60 0.96 -8.82
CA ASP A 246 15.75 0.57 -10.24
C ASP A 246 14.77 -0.52 -10.62
N LYS A 247 14.56 -1.50 -9.73
CA LYS A 247 13.55 -2.54 -9.91
C LYS A 247 12.13 -1.97 -9.97
N LEU A 248 11.80 -1.02 -9.10
CA LEU A 248 10.49 -0.35 -9.11
C LEU A 248 10.31 0.45 -10.41
N GLN A 249 11.35 1.17 -10.85
CA GLN A 249 11.34 1.91 -12.11
C GLN A 249 11.12 0.99 -13.31
N ALA A 250 11.83 -0.15 -13.37
CA ALA A 250 11.67 -1.15 -14.41
C ALA A 250 10.25 -1.74 -14.42
N GLN A 251 9.67 -2.02 -13.24
CA GLN A 251 8.29 -2.49 -13.14
C GLN A 251 7.27 -1.45 -13.65
N LEU A 252 7.42 -0.18 -13.28
CA LEU A 252 6.54 0.90 -13.74
C LEU A 252 6.62 1.06 -15.26
N HIS A 253 7.83 1.11 -15.82
CA HIS A 253 8.06 1.17 -17.26
C HIS A 253 7.46 -0.04 -17.99
N GLY A 254 7.57 -1.24 -17.40
CA GLY A 254 7.00 -2.45 -17.97
C GLY A 254 5.47 -2.38 -18.18
N TYR A 255 4.75 -1.65 -17.33
CA TYR A 255 3.31 -1.44 -17.48
C TYR A 255 2.95 -0.35 -18.50
N GLU A 256 3.84 0.59 -18.79
CA GLU A 256 3.60 1.66 -19.78
C GLU A 256 4.08 1.30 -21.19
N ALA A 257 5.07 0.41 -21.31
CA ALA A 257 5.69 0.00 -22.57
C ALA A 257 4.67 -0.55 -23.60
N GLU A 258 4.52 0.12 -24.75
CA GLU A 258 3.77 -0.40 -25.91
C GLU A 258 4.61 -1.48 -26.60
N PHE A 259 4.06 -2.70 -26.68
CA PHE A 259 4.71 -3.79 -27.37
C PHE A 259 4.05 -3.93 -28.75
N GLU A 260 4.84 -3.75 -29.81
CA GLU A 260 4.41 -4.13 -31.14
C GLU A 260 4.26 -5.66 -31.18
N LEU A 261 3.02 -6.12 -31.37
CA LEU A 261 2.76 -7.50 -31.74
C LEU A 261 3.29 -7.69 -33.17
N ILE A 262 4.49 -8.25 -33.32
CA ILE A 262 4.89 -8.82 -34.60
C ILE A 262 3.97 -10.02 -34.82
N ALA A 263 2.94 -9.82 -35.64
CA ALA A 263 2.08 -10.89 -36.10
C ALA A 263 2.90 -11.80 -37.02
N ASP A 264 3.24 -13.00 -36.55
CA ASP A 264 3.56 -14.11 -37.43
C ASP A 264 2.22 -14.72 -37.86
N ASP A 265 1.76 -14.35 -39.05
CA ASP A 265 0.44 -14.71 -39.61
C ASP A 265 0.26 -16.23 -39.84
N ASN A 266 1.32 -17.03 -39.63
CA ASN A 266 1.33 -18.47 -39.86
C ASN A 266 1.16 -19.34 -38.60
N LYS A 267 0.85 -18.77 -37.42
CA LYS A 267 0.67 -19.55 -36.17
C LYS A 267 -0.68 -19.31 -35.51
N THR A 268 -1.34 -20.39 -35.08
CA THR A 268 -2.59 -20.28 -34.32
C THR A 268 -2.36 -19.61 -32.96
N PRO A 269 -3.38 -19.00 -32.32
CA PRO A 269 -3.21 -18.28 -31.05
C PRO A 269 -2.58 -19.09 -29.91
N LEU A 270 -2.67 -20.43 -29.96
CA LEU A 270 -2.04 -21.35 -28.99
C LEU A 270 -0.58 -21.72 -29.33
N GLU A 271 -0.14 -21.50 -30.57
CA GLU A 271 1.21 -21.84 -31.07
C GLU A 271 2.17 -20.64 -31.08
N LYS A 272 1.67 -19.45 -30.74
CA LYS A 272 2.53 -18.30 -30.45
C LYS A 272 3.33 -18.65 -29.20
N GLU A 273 4.65 -18.80 -29.35
CA GLU A 273 5.51 -18.92 -28.16
C GLU A 273 5.12 -17.81 -27.18
N PRO A 274 4.81 -18.15 -25.92
CA PRO A 274 4.33 -17.15 -25.01
C PRO A 274 5.45 -16.13 -24.83
N TYR A 275 5.12 -14.86 -25.08
CA TYR A 275 5.94 -13.67 -24.82
C TYR A 275 6.60 -13.68 -23.42
N LEU A 276 6.07 -14.52 -22.51
CA LEU A 276 6.69 -14.92 -21.25
C LEU A 276 8.16 -15.33 -21.40
N SER A 277 8.57 -16.07 -22.44
CA SER A 277 9.99 -16.45 -22.60
C SER A 277 10.89 -15.23 -22.81
N ARG A 278 10.41 -14.20 -23.53
CA ARG A 278 11.15 -12.97 -23.83
C ARG A 278 11.14 -11.98 -22.67
N VAL A 279 10.04 -11.89 -21.93
CA VAL A 279 9.93 -11.10 -20.68
C VAL A 279 10.73 -11.76 -19.55
N GLU A 280 10.70 -13.10 -19.44
CA GLU A 280 11.55 -13.84 -18.51
C GLU A 280 13.02 -13.71 -18.89
N HIS A 281 13.39 -13.75 -20.18
CA HIS A 281 14.77 -13.52 -20.61
C HIS A 281 15.23 -12.09 -20.31
N LEU A 282 14.40 -11.06 -20.54
CA LEU A 282 14.71 -9.68 -20.17
C LEU A 282 14.76 -9.45 -18.65
N MET A 283 13.97 -10.19 -17.85
CA MET A 283 14.01 -10.15 -16.38
C MET A 283 15.05 -11.11 -15.75
N GLN A 284 15.65 -12.01 -16.54
CA GLN A 284 16.71 -12.93 -16.09
C GLN A 284 18.12 -12.41 -16.41
N ILE A 285 18.27 -11.35 -17.21
CA ILE A 285 19.57 -10.73 -17.52
C ILE A 285 20.18 -10.01 -16.29
N GLU A 286 19.45 -9.83 -15.18
CA GLU A 286 19.97 -9.30 -13.90
C GLU A 286 20.06 -10.38 -12.81
N LYS A 287 20.68 -11.52 -13.13
CA LYS A 287 21.25 -12.40 -12.11
C LYS A 287 22.70 -12.67 -12.43
N ASP A 288 23.52 -11.68 -12.09
CA ASP A 288 24.90 -11.85 -11.61
C ASP A 288 25.16 -10.77 -10.56
#